data_AF-A0A832MDM4-F1
#
_entry.id   AF-A0A832MDM4-F1
#
_cell.length_a   1.000
_cell.length_b   1.000
_cell.length_c   1.000
_cell.angle_alpha   90.00
_cell.angle_beta   90.00
_cell.angle_gamma   90.00
#
_symmetry.space_group_name_H-M   'P 1'
#
loop_
_entity.id
_entity.type
_entity.pdbx_description
1 polymer ?
#
loop_
_entity_poly.entity_id
_entity_poly.type
_entity_poly.pdbx_seq_one_letter_code
_entity_poly.pdbx_strand_id
1 'polypeptide(L)'
;MILLSLASKQIWPHVLTVAYLKPAYLLLLHSKDETESRGPATRLKRFFDRSSLIPKGCTRLAIISDSDFNEIERTLDSLLVSNQFPLADCALNFTGGNKLMATAGFRWSARRGIRSFYLERRNLLTWFEPRDGDLLTRTEKIDGHITDNLDAVDLLRCQMDASEVERSGQTITLNQPGSDMPETEFFKRIANGNPMKNFLLVTGATDSEEKAGDDLEFNTAAVLLKLGVPRVQRSLRLKVKSAPHISSRYPHAEIDLLFNWNGRLWLVDCKDRKPTEDLVAALRRDLPCGLNRETELLLTRIANELKTSQTKALKEDLLAVRETGGLLGQIVCVRKSKLPDEVLQFARHNHIEVVPKTDLVAGFRALLFPDRPATTEELLALVNQHRDVPEHPRTFHQESETTY
;
A
#
# COMPACT_ATOMS: atom_id res chain seq x y z
N MET A 1 11.01 -3.75 -28.26
CA MET A 1 11.79 -2.88 -27.37
C MET A 1 12.48 -3.72 -26.29
N ILE A 2 13.73 -3.38 -25.98
CA ILE A 2 14.57 -3.93 -24.91
C ILE A 2 14.65 -2.88 -23.81
N LEU A 3 14.33 -3.26 -22.57
CA LEU A 3 14.39 -2.36 -21.43
C LEU A 3 15.60 -2.68 -20.55
N LEU A 4 16.50 -1.71 -20.39
CA LEU A 4 17.54 -1.72 -19.37
C LEU A 4 17.01 -0.96 -18.15
N SER A 5 17.06 -1.53 -16.96
CA SER A 5 16.46 -0.93 -15.78
C SER A 5 17.37 -1.01 -14.57
N LEU A 6 17.73 0.14 -14.01
CA LEU A 6 18.52 0.23 -12.78
C LEU A 6 17.67 -0.19 -11.57
N ALA A 7 17.90 -1.38 -11.04
CA ALA A 7 17.12 -1.91 -9.93
C ALA A 7 17.52 -1.25 -8.60
N SER A 8 16.52 -0.94 -7.77
CA SER A 8 16.66 -0.49 -6.38
C SER A 8 15.64 -1.17 -5.46
N LYS A 9 15.64 -0.82 -4.17
CA LYS A 9 14.61 -1.25 -3.20
C LYS A 9 13.17 -0.95 -3.64
N GLN A 10 12.94 0.10 -4.43
CA GLN A 10 11.59 0.48 -4.85
C GLN A 10 11.18 -0.33 -6.07
N ILE A 11 10.25 -1.27 -5.89
CA ILE A 11 9.84 -2.19 -6.97
C ILE A 11 8.83 -1.57 -7.94
N TRP A 12 7.97 -0.67 -7.46
CA TRP A 12 6.82 -0.14 -8.21
C TRP A 12 7.21 0.61 -9.48
N PRO A 13 8.27 1.44 -9.50
CA PRO A 13 8.72 2.05 -10.73
C PRO A 13 9.05 1.05 -11.84
N HIS A 14 9.54 -0.14 -11.48
CA HIS A 14 9.88 -1.19 -12.43
C HIS A 14 8.63 -1.96 -12.89
N VAL A 15 7.75 -2.33 -11.96
CA VAL A 15 6.52 -3.07 -12.27
C VAL A 15 5.63 -2.24 -13.21
N LEU A 16 5.39 -0.97 -12.88
CA LEU A 16 4.50 -0.10 -13.64
C LEU A 16 5.05 0.18 -15.04
N THR A 17 6.35 0.48 -15.16
CA THR A 17 6.97 0.77 -16.46
C THR A 17 7.04 -0.46 -17.35
N VAL A 18 7.27 -1.65 -16.79
CA VAL A 18 7.22 -2.90 -17.54
C VAL A 18 5.79 -3.20 -18.01
N ALA A 19 4.78 -3.04 -17.17
CA ALA A 19 3.38 -3.25 -17.56
C ALA A 19 2.92 -2.27 -18.65
N TYR A 20 3.37 -1.01 -18.57
CA TYR A 20 3.06 0.03 -19.55
C TYR A 20 3.78 -0.19 -20.90
N LEU A 21 5.10 -0.39 -20.86
CA LEU A 21 5.93 -0.47 -22.08
C LEU A 21 5.94 -1.84 -22.74
N LYS A 22 5.58 -2.90 -22.00
CA LYS A 22 5.53 -4.30 -22.46
C LYS A 22 6.80 -4.70 -23.24
N PRO A 23 8.01 -4.55 -22.65
CA PRO A 23 9.23 -4.82 -23.38
C PRO A 23 9.36 -6.31 -23.71
N ALA A 24 9.93 -6.62 -24.87
CA ALA A 24 10.19 -8.00 -25.29
C ALA A 24 11.34 -8.63 -24.50
N TYR A 25 12.20 -7.79 -23.91
CA TYR A 25 13.35 -8.20 -23.11
C TYR A 25 13.62 -7.19 -22.00
N LEU A 26 13.97 -7.69 -20.81
CA LEU A 26 14.26 -6.88 -19.64
C LEU A 26 15.62 -7.26 -19.05
N LEU A 27 16.52 -6.28 -18.97
CA LEU A 27 17.80 -6.39 -18.29
C LEU A 27 17.76 -5.56 -16.99
N LEU A 28 17.67 -6.25 -15.85
CA LEU A 28 17.74 -5.64 -14.52
C LEU A 28 19.21 -5.44 -14.14
N LEU A 29 19.63 -4.18 -14.14
CA LEU A 29 20.97 -3.74 -13.79
C LEU A 29 21.04 -3.53 -12.28
N HIS A 30 22.00 -4.15 -11.60
CA HIS A 30 22.11 -4.05 -10.15
C HIS A 30 23.57 -3.98 -9.68
N SER A 31 23.80 -3.43 -8.49
CA SER A 31 25.12 -3.47 -7.86
C SER A 31 25.35 -4.76 -7.08
N LYS A 32 26.50 -4.89 -6.40
CA LYS A 32 26.77 -6.02 -5.51
C LYS A 32 26.05 -5.90 -4.17
N ASP A 33 25.48 -4.75 -3.84
CA ASP A 33 24.74 -4.52 -2.59
C ASP A 33 23.49 -5.41 -2.56
N GLU A 34 23.46 -6.34 -1.60
CA GLU A 34 22.38 -7.32 -1.48
C GLU A 34 21.06 -6.67 -1.04
N THR A 35 21.12 -5.63 -0.22
CA THR A 35 19.96 -5.00 0.39
C THR A 35 19.39 -3.89 -0.50
N GLU A 36 20.25 -3.07 -1.10
CA GLU A 36 19.84 -1.91 -1.89
C GLU A 36 19.56 -2.23 -3.36
N SER A 37 20.20 -3.25 -3.94
CA SER A 37 20.17 -3.48 -5.39
C SER A 37 19.99 -4.94 -5.83
N ARG A 38 20.92 -5.84 -5.51
CA ARG A 38 20.92 -7.25 -5.99
C ARG A 38 19.74 -8.06 -5.48
N GLY A 39 19.41 -7.98 -4.19
CA GLY A 39 18.26 -8.66 -3.61
C GLY A 39 16.95 -8.21 -4.26
N PRO A 40 16.65 -6.89 -4.31
CA PRO A 40 15.52 -6.35 -5.06
C PRO A 40 15.48 -6.77 -6.53
N ALA A 41 16.60 -6.72 -7.26
CA ALA A 41 16.67 -7.15 -8.66
C ALA A 41 16.33 -8.64 -8.82
N THR A 42 16.82 -9.49 -7.92
CA THR A 42 16.54 -10.93 -7.92
C THR A 42 15.07 -11.22 -7.62
N ARG A 43 14.43 -10.42 -6.75
CA ARG A 43 12.99 -10.51 -6.49
C ARG A 43 12.17 -10.05 -7.69
N LEU A 44 12.52 -8.92 -8.30
CA LEU A 44 11.90 -8.42 -9.53
C LEU A 44 12.00 -9.43 -10.68
N LYS A 45 13.17 -10.05 -10.86
CA LYS A 45 13.32 -11.11 -11.87
C LYS A 45 12.34 -12.27 -11.64
N ARG A 46 12.30 -12.79 -10.41
CA ARG A 46 11.40 -13.89 -10.04
C ARG A 46 9.92 -13.51 -10.27
N PHE A 47 9.56 -12.26 -9.98
CA PHE A 47 8.23 -11.73 -10.24
C PHE A 47 7.94 -11.68 -11.75
N PHE A 48 8.80 -11.04 -12.55
CA PHE A 48 8.57 -10.91 -13.99
C PHE A 48 8.53 -12.25 -14.72
N ASP A 49 9.37 -13.21 -14.32
CA ASP A 49 9.36 -14.57 -14.88
C ASP A 49 8.03 -15.32 -14.64
N ARG A 50 7.24 -14.90 -13.63
CA ARG A 50 5.93 -15.49 -13.28
C ARG A 50 4.73 -14.69 -13.79
N SER A 51 4.84 -13.36 -13.80
CA SER A 51 3.73 -12.42 -14.03
C SER A 51 3.23 -12.32 -15.48
N SER A 52 3.87 -13.01 -16.44
CA SER A 52 3.61 -12.92 -17.89
C SER A 52 3.78 -11.52 -18.53
N LEU A 53 4.21 -10.53 -17.75
CA LEU A 53 4.48 -9.16 -18.24
C LEU A 53 5.65 -9.10 -19.24
N ILE A 54 6.56 -10.07 -19.14
CA ILE A 54 7.71 -10.25 -20.02
C ILE A 54 7.65 -11.69 -20.57
N PRO A 55 8.00 -11.93 -21.85
CA PRO A 55 8.11 -13.29 -22.37
C PRO A 55 9.01 -14.18 -21.49
N LYS A 56 8.62 -15.45 -21.33
CA LYS A 56 9.34 -16.39 -20.46
C LYS A 56 10.81 -16.47 -20.87
N GLY A 57 11.70 -16.31 -19.88
CA GLY A 57 13.13 -16.36 -20.14
C GLY A 57 13.71 -15.11 -20.80
N CYS A 58 12.97 -14.00 -20.89
CA CYS A 58 13.49 -12.72 -21.40
C CYS A 58 13.81 -11.70 -20.31
N THR A 59 13.78 -12.09 -19.03
CA THR A 59 14.31 -11.31 -17.92
C THR A 59 15.72 -11.78 -17.55
N ARG A 60 16.68 -10.86 -17.46
CA ARG A 60 18.07 -11.13 -17.04
C ARG A 60 18.54 -10.15 -15.96
N LEU A 61 19.56 -10.59 -15.22
CA LEU A 61 20.30 -9.73 -14.30
C LEU A 61 21.65 -9.40 -14.92
N ALA A 62 22.14 -8.19 -14.68
CA ALA A 62 23.53 -7.83 -14.94
C ALA A 62 24.08 -6.96 -13.81
N ILE A 63 25.31 -7.26 -13.42
CA ILE A 63 26.03 -6.49 -12.39
C ILE A 63 26.64 -5.26 -13.04
N ILE A 64 26.46 -4.10 -12.41
CA ILE A 64 27.15 -2.85 -12.74
C ILE A 64 27.77 -2.26 -11.46
N SER A 65 28.77 -1.40 -11.62
CA SER A 65 29.36 -0.66 -10.49
C SER A 65 28.33 0.31 -9.89
N ASP A 66 28.48 0.61 -8.60
CA ASP A 66 27.69 1.62 -7.89
C ASP A 66 28.55 2.78 -7.37
N SER A 67 29.85 2.72 -7.61
CA SER A 67 30.86 3.64 -7.06
C SER A 67 31.84 4.14 -8.11
N ASP A 68 31.92 3.52 -9.30
CA ASP A 68 32.75 3.97 -10.41
C ASP A 68 31.90 4.35 -11.63
N PHE A 69 31.85 5.65 -11.91
CA PHE A 69 31.10 6.23 -13.03
C PHE A 69 31.54 5.66 -14.39
N ASN A 70 32.84 5.53 -14.63
CA ASN A 70 33.38 5.09 -15.93
C ASN A 70 33.24 3.58 -16.10
N GLU A 71 33.34 2.81 -15.02
CA GLU A 71 33.04 1.39 -15.03
C GLU A 71 31.56 1.13 -15.40
N ILE A 72 30.62 1.93 -14.86
CA ILE A 72 29.21 1.83 -15.24
C ILE A 72 29.02 1.99 -16.76
N GLU A 73 29.56 3.06 -17.36
CA GLU A 73 29.41 3.29 -18.81
C GLU A 73 30.04 2.15 -19.63
N ARG A 74 31.24 1.69 -19.27
CA ARG A 74 31.92 0.58 -19.97
C ARG A 74 31.16 -0.74 -19.87
N THR A 75 30.59 -1.05 -18.71
CA THR A 75 29.81 -2.27 -18.53
C THR A 75 28.51 -2.20 -19.34
N LEU A 76 27.85 -1.05 -19.40
CA LEU A 76 26.66 -0.87 -20.24
C LEU A 76 26.97 -1.08 -21.74
N ASP A 77 28.06 -0.52 -22.25
CA ASP A 77 28.53 -0.80 -23.61
C ASP A 77 28.80 -2.30 -23.84
N SER A 78 29.50 -2.94 -22.91
CA SER A 78 29.83 -4.37 -22.99
C SER A 78 28.59 -5.26 -22.99
N LEU A 79 27.54 -4.88 -22.25
CA LEU A 79 26.26 -5.58 -22.21
C LEU A 79 25.53 -5.48 -23.54
N LEU A 80 25.50 -4.30 -24.17
CA LEU A 80 24.88 -4.13 -25.50
C LEU A 80 25.59 -4.98 -26.56
N VAL A 81 26.93 -4.94 -26.58
CA VAL A 81 27.74 -5.70 -27.54
C VAL A 81 27.57 -7.20 -27.33
N SER A 82 27.71 -7.68 -26.09
CA SER A 82 27.63 -9.11 -25.78
C SER A 82 26.26 -9.72 -26.08
N ASN A 83 25.18 -8.94 -25.93
CA ASN A 83 23.83 -9.40 -26.22
C ASN A 83 23.35 -9.03 -27.64
N GLN A 84 24.19 -8.35 -28.44
CA GLN A 84 23.87 -7.88 -29.79
C GLN A 84 22.57 -7.04 -29.85
N PHE A 85 22.36 -6.17 -28.86
CA PHE A 85 21.15 -5.37 -28.79
C PHE A 85 21.19 -4.16 -29.74
N PRO A 86 20.20 -3.99 -30.62
CA PRO A 86 20.10 -2.79 -31.45
C PRO A 86 19.82 -1.55 -30.60
N LEU A 87 20.61 -0.49 -30.76
CA LEU A 87 20.46 0.76 -29.99
C LEU A 87 19.07 1.37 -30.14
N ALA A 88 18.51 1.36 -31.35
CA ALA A 88 17.20 1.92 -31.66
C ALA A 88 16.04 1.24 -30.89
N ASP A 89 16.24 -0.02 -30.51
CA ASP A 89 15.25 -0.82 -29.78
C ASP A 89 15.42 -0.74 -28.26
N CYS A 90 16.49 -0.10 -27.77
CA CYS A 90 16.79 0.00 -26.35
C CYS A 90 16.12 1.21 -25.71
N ALA A 91 15.72 1.04 -24.45
CA ALA A 91 15.35 2.13 -23.56
C ALA A 91 15.98 1.92 -22.17
N LEU A 92 16.34 3.01 -21.50
CA LEU A 92 16.88 2.98 -20.14
C LEU A 92 15.89 3.57 -19.12
N ASN A 93 15.45 2.74 -18.16
CA ASN A 93 14.81 3.20 -16.93
C ASN A 93 15.88 3.52 -15.88
N PHE A 94 16.06 4.80 -15.57
CA PHE A 94 16.99 5.26 -14.54
C PHE A 94 16.31 5.75 -13.26
N THR A 95 15.04 5.35 -13.04
CA THR A 95 14.30 5.69 -11.81
C THR A 95 14.90 5.07 -10.56
N GLY A 96 15.50 3.88 -10.69
CA GLY A 96 16.20 3.20 -9.61
C GLY A 96 17.72 3.37 -9.69
N GLY A 97 18.45 2.49 -8.99
CA GLY A 97 19.88 2.67 -8.71
C GLY A 97 20.15 3.81 -7.71
N ASN A 98 21.41 3.93 -7.31
CA ASN A 98 21.85 5.13 -6.58
C ASN A 98 22.02 6.31 -7.56
N LYS A 99 22.23 7.52 -7.02
CA LYS A 99 22.37 8.73 -7.85
C LYS A 99 23.52 8.65 -8.86
N LEU A 100 24.63 7.99 -8.50
CA LEU A 100 25.78 7.82 -9.39
C LEU A 100 25.41 6.91 -10.57
N MET A 101 24.78 5.76 -10.32
CA MET A 101 24.28 4.83 -11.33
C MET A 101 23.29 5.50 -12.27
N ALA A 102 22.31 6.23 -11.72
CA ALA A 102 21.31 6.94 -12.51
C ALA A 102 21.95 8.00 -13.42
N THR A 103 22.88 8.80 -12.89
CA THR A 103 23.58 9.85 -13.64
C THR A 103 24.48 9.26 -14.72
N ALA A 104 25.24 8.21 -14.41
CA ALA A 104 26.10 7.51 -15.36
C ALA A 104 25.30 6.83 -16.47
N GLY A 105 24.24 6.11 -16.11
CA GLY A 105 23.34 5.49 -17.08
C GLY A 105 22.67 6.51 -17.99
N PHE A 106 22.17 7.61 -17.43
CA PHE A 106 21.57 8.69 -18.21
C PHE A 106 22.57 9.32 -19.19
N ARG A 107 23.76 9.73 -18.72
CA ARG A 107 24.81 10.30 -19.59
C ARG A 107 25.22 9.32 -20.69
N TRP A 108 25.41 8.05 -20.34
CA TRP A 108 25.71 6.99 -21.30
C TRP A 108 24.61 6.86 -22.36
N SER A 109 23.34 6.81 -21.95
CA SER A 109 22.22 6.70 -22.87
C SER A 109 22.15 7.89 -23.84
N ALA A 110 22.38 9.10 -23.33
CA ALA A 110 22.40 10.32 -24.13
C ALA A 110 23.50 10.29 -25.20
N ARG A 111 24.72 9.89 -24.83
CA ARG A 111 25.85 9.77 -25.76
C ARG A 111 25.65 8.70 -26.83
N ARG A 112 24.89 7.65 -26.52
CA ARG A 112 24.61 6.53 -27.42
C ARG A 112 23.33 6.72 -28.25
N GLY A 113 22.60 7.82 -28.07
CA GLY A 113 21.31 8.05 -28.74
C GLY A 113 20.21 7.09 -28.27
N ILE A 114 20.34 6.52 -27.06
CA ILE A 114 19.36 5.61 -26.47
C ILE A 114 18.34 6.45 -25.70
N ARG A 115 17.05 6.18 -25.91
CA ARG A 115 15.97 6.82 -25.15
C ARG A 115 16.05 6.41 -23.69
N SER A 116 15.87 7.37 -22.79
CA SER A 116 15.83 7.08 -21.36
C SER A 116 14.63 7.73 -20.70
N PHE A 117 14.25 7.24 -19.53
CA PHE A 117 13.12 7.79 -18.80
C PHE A 117 13.26 7.67 -17.29
N TYR A 118 12.53 8.55 -16.62
CA TYR A 118 12.33 8.60 -15.17
C TYR A 118 10.83 8.56 -14.87
N LEU A 119 10.43 7.68 -13.95
CA LEU A 119 9.05 7.62 -13.44
C LEU A 119 8.96 8.38 -12.12
N GLU A 120 8.34 9.54 -12.16
CA GLU A 120 8.08 10.38 -11.01
C GLU A 120 6.84 9.89 -10.22
N ARG A 121 6.63 10.49 -9.04
CA ARG A 121 5.40 10.36 -8.26
C ARG A 121 4.17 10.66 -9.14
N ARG A 122 3.02 10.13 -8.72
CA ARG A 122 1.74 10.26 -9.44
C ARG A 122 1.76 9.67 -10.86
N ASN A 123 2.64 8.69 -11.08
CA ASN A 123 2.76 7.93 -12.32
C ASN A 123 3.10 8.80 -13.54
N LEU A 124 3.86 9.89 -13.36
CA LEU A 124 4.32 10.74 -14.45
C LEU A 124 5.63 10.19 -15.02
N LEU A 125 5.60 9.70 -16.24
CA LEU A 125 6.76 9.21 -16.98
C LEU A 125 7.35 10.34 -17.80
N THR A 126 8.60 10.70 -17.53
CA THR A 126 9.33 11.70 -18.30
C THR A 126 10.39 11.00 -19.15
N TRP A 127 10.22 11.12 -20.46
CA TRP A 127 11.12 10.63 -21.49
C TRP A 127 12.18 11.68 -21.84
N PHE A 128 13.37 11.19 -22.14
CA PHE A 128 14.52 11.95 -22.60
C PHE A 128 15.04 11.31 -23.89
N GLU A 129 14.89 12.04 -25.00
CA GLU A 129 15.26 11.58 -26.34
C GLU A 129 16.41 12.43 -26.89
N PRO A 130 17.62 11.87 -27.05
CA PRO A 130 18.75 12.60 -27.63
C PRO A 130 18.52 12.86 -29.13
N ARG A 131 18.72 14.10 -29.59
CA ARG A 131 18.58 14.52 -31.00
C ARG A 131 19.65 15.54 -31.37
N ASP A 132 20.57 15.19 -32.26
CA ASP A 132 21.56 16.11 -32.85
C ASP A 132 22.29 17.04 -31.84
N GLY A 133 22.61 16.52 -30.66
CA GLY A 133 23.30 17.26 -29.59
C GLY A 133 22.36 17.96 -28.59
N ASP A 134 21.05 17.91 -28.81
CA ASP A 134 20.01 18.37 -27.87
C ASP A 134 19.29 17.17 -27.20
N LEU A 135 18.48 17.46 -26.18
CA LEU A 135 17.70 16.49 -25.43
C LEU A 135 16.22 16.89 -25.38
N LEU A 136 15.41 16.25 -26.22
CA LEU A 136 13.97 16.44 -26.19
C LEU A 136 13.36 15.76 -24.95
N THR A 137 12.56 16.51 -24.20
CA THR A 137 11.84 16.00 -23.03
C THR A 137 10.34 15.90 -23.32
N ARG A 138 9.72 14.77 -22.96
CA ARG A 138 8.27 14.56 -23.05
C ARG A 138 7.76 13.89 -21.79
N THR A 139 6.66 14.39 -21.23
CA THR A 139 6.01 13.78 -20.08
C THR A 139 4.66 13.16 -20.47
N GLU A 140 4.35 12.02 -19.90
CA GLU A 140 3.05 11.36 -20.02
C GLU A 140 2.61 10.74 -18.69
N LYS A 141 1.30 10.67 -18.44
CA LYS A 141 0.75 10.03 -17.25
C LYS A 141 0.46 8.56 -17.56
N ILE A 142 1.09 7.66 -16.81
CA ILE A 142 0.78 6.23 -16.85
C ILE A 142 -0.47 5.98 -16.01
N ASP A 143 -1.42 5.27 -16.59
CA ASP A 143 -2.54 4.72 -15.85
C ASP A 143 -2.05 3.60 -14.92
N GLY A 144 -2.21 3.78 -13.60
CA GLY A 144 -1.80 2.76 -12.62
C GLY A 144 -2.67 1.50 -12.68
N HIS A 145 -3.90 1.61 -13.18
CA HIS A 145 -4.87 0.52 -13.25
C HIS A 145 -4.45 -0.61 -14.19
N ILE A 146 -3.48 -0.37 -15.09
CA ILE A 146 -2.89 -1.42 -15.93
C ILE A 146 -2.28 -2.59 -15.13
N THR A 147 -2.03 -2.38 -13.84
CA THR A 147 -1.46 -3.38 -12.94
C THR A 147 -2.48 -4.08 -12.06
N ASP A 148 -3.74 -3.65 -11.98
CA ASP A 148 -4.69 -4.09 -10.95
C ASP A 148 -4.93 -5.60 -10.91
N ASN A 149 -4.77 -6.27 -12.05
CA ASN A 149 -4.93 -7.72 -12.18
C ASN A 149 -3.68 -8.52 -11.75
N LEU A 150 -2.56 -7.87 -11.45
CA LEU A 150 -1.35 -8.53 -10.96
C LEU A 150 -1.59 -9.17 -9.59
N ASP A 151 -0.88 -10.25 -9.33
CA ASP A 151 -1.00 -10.96 -8.06
C ASP A 151 -0.38 -10.18 -6.90
N ALA A 152 -1.24 -9.72 -5.99
CA ALA A 152 -0.85 -8.93 -4.83
C ALA A 152 0.11 -9.69 -3.90
N VAL A 153 0.00 -11.02 -3.81
CA VAL A 153 0.92 -11.84 -3.00
C VAL A 153 2.29 -11.90 -3.66
N ASP A 154 2.36 -12.05 -4.97
CA ASP A 154 3.64 -12.03 -5.68
C ASP A 154 4.30 -10.64 -5.68
N LEU A 155 3.51 -9.57 -5.75
CA LEU A 155 3.98 -8.19 -5.54
C LEU A 155 4.53 -8.00 -4.12
N LEU A 156 3.81 -8.49 -3.10
CA LEU A 156 4.25 -8.46 -1.71
C LEU A 156 5.58 -9.23 -1.53
N ARG A 157 5.68 -10.44 -2.08
CA ARG A 157 6.94 -11.22 -2.09
C ARG A 157 8.08 -10.47 -2.78
N CYS A 158 7.76 -9.67 -3.80
CA CYS A 158 8.75 -8.86 -4.50
C CYS A 158 9.24 -7.68 -3.63
N GLN A 159 8.33 -7.09 -2.85
CA GLN A 159 8.61 -5.94 -2.00
C GLN A 159 9.36 -6.33 -0.71
N MET A 160 9.00 -7.46 -0.11
CA MET A 160 9.50 -7.87 1.20
C MET A 160 10.91 -8.45 1.17
N ASP A 161 11.75 -7.94 2.07
CA ASP A 161 13.12 -8.43 2.25
C ASP A 161 13.28 -9.33 3.49
N ALA A 162 12.92 -8.85 4.68
CA ALA A 162 13.16 -9.55 5.95
C ALA A 162 12.21 -10.73 6.22
N SER A 163 11.06 -10.77 5.56
CA SER A 163 9.99 -11.72 5.83
C SER A 163 9.55 -12.42 4.54
N GLU A 164 8.96 -13.61 4.70
CA GLU A 164 8.42 -14.42 3.62
C GLU A 164 6.98 -14.81 3.88
N VAL A 165 6.24 -15.01 2.79
CA VAL A 165 4.86 -15.48 2.82
C VAL A 165 4.87 -16.96 3.13
N GLU A 166 4.50 -17.32 4.36
CA GLU A 166 4.30 -18.70 4.80
C GLU A 166 3.05 -19.30 4.15
N ARG A 167 1.94 -18.55 4.23
CA ARG A 167 0.64 -18.93 3.68
C ARG A 167 0.07 -17.76 2.91
N SER A 168 -0.26 -17.97 1.64
CA SER A 168 -0.86 -16.94 0.80
C SER A 168 -2.23 -16.49 1.34
N GLY A 169 -2.97 -17.37 2.02
CA GLY A 169 -4.29 -17.10 2.57
C GLY A 169 -5.42 -17.44 1.60
N GLN A 170 -6.53 -16.72 1.68
CA GLN A 170 -7.69 -16.88 0.82
C GLN A 170 -7.76 -15.81 -0.26
N THR A 171 -8.06 -16.20 -1.49
CA THR A 171 -8.40 -15.28 -2.58
C THR A 171 -9.91 -15.06 -2.58
N ILE A 172 -10.32 -13.80 -2.58
CA ILE A 172 -11.73 -13.37 -2.56
C ILE A 172 -12.02 -12.58 -3.84
N THR A 173 -13.14 -12.92 -4.48
CA THR A 173 -13.73 -12.22 -5.63
C THR A 173 -15.24 -12.16 -5.45
N LEU A 174 -15.95 -11.34 -6.24
CA LEU A 174 -17.42 -11.38 -6.29
C LEU A 174 -17.87 -12.65 -7.02
N ASN A 175 -18.91 -13.30 -6.50
CA ASN A 175 -19.62 -14.32 -7.27
C ASN A 175 -20.66 -13.66 -8.19
N GLN A 176 -21.40 -14.46 -8.96
CA GLN A 176 -22.40 -13.93 -9.90
C GLN A 176 -23.48 -13.07 -9.21
N PRO A 177 -24.16 -13.53 -8.13
CA PRO A 177 -25.10 -12.68 -7.38
C PRO A 177 -24.51 -11.36 -6.87
N GLY A 178 -23.27 -11.37 -6.35
CA GLY A 178 -22.61 -10.16 -5.88
C GLY A 178 -22.25 -9.18 -7.00
N SER A 179 -21.91 -9.71 -8.17
CA SER A 179 -21.59 -8.93 -9.37
C SER A 179 -22.84 -8.25 -9.94
N ASP A 180 -23.93 -9.02 -10.09
CA ASP A 180 -25.17 -8.55 -10.73
C ASP A 180 -25.98 -7.58 -9.86
N MET A 181 -25.84 -7.64 -8.53
CA MET A 181 -26.58 -6.77 -7.62
C MET A 181 -26.22 -5.29 -7.84
N PRO A 182 -27.17 -4.36 -7.97
CA PRO A 182 -26.87 -2.93 -8.07
C PRO A 182 -26.08 -2.42 -6.86
N GLU A 183 -25.13 -1.51 -7.07
CA GLU A 183 -24.28 -0.94 -5.99
C GLU A 183 -25.11 -0.39 -4.82
N THR A 184 -26.19 0.33 -5.11
CA THR A 184 -27.05 0.94 -4.09
C THR A 184 -27.69 -0.10 -3.17
N GLU A 185 -28.17 -1.21 -3.73
CA GLU A 185 -28.72 -2.32 -2.93
C GLU A 185 -27.60 -3.04 -2.15
N PHE A 186 -26.48 -3.31 -2.80
CA PHE A 186 -25.34 -4.00 -2.20
C PHE A 186 -24.82 -3.25 -0.97
N PHE A 187 -24.60 -1.93 -1.08
CA PHE A 187 -24.12 -1.12 0.03
C PHE A 187 -25.17 -0.91 1.12
N LYS A 188 -26.47 -0.85 0.77
CA LYS A 188 -27.55 -0.84 1.77
C LYS A 188 -27.54 -2.11 2.63
N ARG A 189 -27.25 -3.27 2.03
CA ARG A 189 -27.13 -4.54 2.78
C ARG A 189 -25.98 -4.50 3.78
N ILE A 190 -24.83 -3.95 3.39
CA ILE A 190 -23.65 -3.77 4.25
C ILE A 190 -23.97 -2.83 5.42
N ALA A 191 -24.59 -1.68 5.13
CA ALA A 191 -25.00 -0.71 6.15
C ALA A 191 -25.97 -1.32 7.18
N ASN A 192 -26.85 -2.22 6.74
CA ASN A 192 -27.78 -2.95 7.60
C ASN A 192 -27.13 -4.12 8.37
N GLY A 193 -25.81 -4.33 8.22
CA GLY A 193 -25.08 -5.40 8.92
C GLY A 193 -25.34 -6.80 8.39
N ASN A 194 -25.82 -6.95 7.15
CA ASN A 194 -25.99 -8.28 6.55
C ASN A 194 -24.61 -8.91 6.26
N PRO A 195 -24.45 -10.22 6.50
CA PRO A 195 -23.21 -10.92 6.19
C PRO A 195 -22.99 -10.98 4.68
N MET A 196 -21.83 -10.51 4.21
CA MET A 196 -21.56 -10.42 2.77
C MET A 196 -20.94 -11.69 2.17
N LYS A 197 -20.59 -12.69 2.98
CA LYS A 197 -19.95 -13.94 2.54
C LYS A 197 -20.70 -14.65 1.40
N ASN A 198 -22.04 -14.56 1.37
CA ASN A 198 -22.89 -15.17 0.35
C ASN A 198 -22.74 -14.53 -1.05
N PHE A 199 -22.15 -13.35 -1.14
CA PHE A 199 -21.88 -12.63 -2.40
C PHE A 199 -20.43 -12.77 -2.87
N LEU A 200 -19.65 -13.59 -2.17
CA LEU A 200 -18.22 -13.76 -2.39
C LEU A 200 -17.93 -15.18 -2.88
N LEU A 201 -17.00 -15.29 -3.81
CA LEU A 201 -16.30 -16.52 -4.13
C LEU A 201 -14.96 -16.51 -3.39
N VAL A 202 -14.76 -17.49 -2.52
CA VAL A 202 -13.56 -17.61 -1.68
C VAL A 202 -12.83 -18.91 -2.06
N THR A 203 -11.55 -18.80 -2.40
CA THR A 203 -10.67 -19.95 -2.69
C THR A 203 -9.38 -19.86 -1.88
N GLY A 204 -8.64 -20.96 -1.74
CA GLY A 204 -7.42 -21.02 -0.95
C GLY A 204 -7.63 -21.52 0.48
N ALA A 205 -6.62 -21.35 1.34
CA ALA A 205 -6.58 -21.95 2.67
C ALA A 205 -6.47 -20.90 3.77
N THR A 206 -7.20 -21.11 4.87
CA THR A 206 -7.08 -20.36 6.13
C THR A 206 -7.10 -21.35 7.30
N ASP A 207 -7.09 -20.85 8.53
CA ASP A 207 -7.30 -21.69 9.71
C ASP A 207 -8.69 -22.36 9.66
N SER A 208 -8.85 -23.52 10.29
CA SER A 208 -10.11 -24.25 10.29
C SER A 208 -11.22 -23.59 11.11
N GLU A 209 -10.89 -22.66 12.02
CA GLU A 209 -11.84 -22.04 12.94
C GLU A 209 -12.27 -20.67 12.42
N GLU A 210 -13.59 -20.47 12.27
CA GLU A 210 -14.16 -19.14 12.03
C GLU A 210 -13.98 -18.27 13.27
N LYS A 211 -13.45 -17.05 13.08
CA LYS A 211 -13.20 -16.10 14.16
C LYS A 211 -14.28 -15.02 14.15
N ALA A 212 -14.64 -14.51 15.32
CA ALA A 212 -15.64 -13.43 15.46
C ALA A 212 -15.27 -12.13 14.70
N GLY A 213 -14.01 -11.94 14.30
CA GLY A 213 -13.55 -10.79 13.52
C GLY A 213 -13.73 -10.92 12.00
N ASP A 214 -14.02 -12.12 11.51
CA ASP A 214 -14.02 -12.43 10.07
C ASP A 214 -15.08 -11.64 9.29
N ASP A 215 -16.21 -11.31 9.93
CA ASP A 215 -17.28 -10.54 9.29
C ASP A 215 -16.82 -9.17 8.84
N LEU A 216 -15.95 -8.49 9.62
CA LEU A 216 -15.44 -7.18 9.24
C LEU A 216 -14.53 -7.28 8.01
N GLU A 217 -13.71 -8.33 7.94
CA GLU A 217 -12.83 -8.60 6.80
C GLU A 217 -13.64 -8.91 5.54
N PHE A 218 -14.65 -9.77 5.63
CA PHE A 218 -15.52 -10.10 4.49
C PHE A 218 -16.33 -8.91 4.01
N ASN A 219 -16.89 -8.10 4.92
CA ASN A 219 -17.61 -6.88 4.55
C ASN A 219 -16.68 -5.86 3.89
N THR A 220 -15.45 -5.71 4.39
CA THR A 220 -14.44 -4.83 3.80
C THR A 220 -14.03 -5.32 2.41
N ALA A 221 -13.75 -6.61 2.25
CA ALA A 221 -13.45 -7.19 0.95
C ALA A 221 -14.62 -7.00 -0.04
N ALA A 222 -15.86 -7.21 0.40
CA ALA A 222 -17.04 -6.99 -0.43
C ALA A 222 -17.18 -5.54 -0.90
N VAL A 223 -16.93 -4.55 -0.03
CA VAL A 223 -16.90 -3.13 -0.43
C VAL A 223 -15.82 -2.87 -1.48
N LEU A 224 -14.59 -3.31 -1.22
CA LEU A 224 -13.45 -3.13 -2.13
C LEU A 224 -13.75 -3.71 -3.52
N LEU A 225 -14.23 -4.95 -3.56
CA LEU A 225 -14.55 -5.63 -4.81
C LEU A 225 -15.70 -4.94 -5.56
N LYS A 226 -16.73 -4.48 -4.84
CA LYS A 226 -17.86 -3.78 -5.45
C LYS A 226 -17.48 -2.40 -5.98
N LEU A 227 -16.48 -1.76 -5.37
CA LEU A 227 -15.88 -0.52 -5.85
C LEU A 227 -14.89 -0.74 -7.02
N GLY A 228 -14.72 -1.97 -7.50
CA GLY A 228 -13.95 -2.26 -8.71
C GLY A 228 -12.59 -2.93 -8.48
N VAL A 229 -12.15 -3.13 -7.23
CA VAL A 229 -10.94 -3.91 -6.96
C VAL A 229 -11.14 -5.34 -7.51
N PRO A 230 -10.28 -5.86 -8.41
CA PRO A 230 -10.58 -7.12 -9.07
C PRO A 230 -10.56 -8.33 -8.13
N ARG A 231 -9.67 -8.29 -7.14
CA ARG A 231 -9.39 -9.39 -6.23
C ARG A 231 -8.81 -8.89 -4.91
N VAL A 232 -9.21 -9.52 -3.82
CA VAL A 232 -8.65 -9.27 -2.48
C VAL A 232 -8.08 -10.56 -1.91
N GLN A 233 -6.86 -10.51 -1.39
CA GLN A 233 -6.25 -11.60 -0.64
C GLN A 233 -6.53 -11.40 0.85
N ARG A 234 -6.88 -12.45 1.57
CA ARG A 234 -7.26 -12.43 2.98
C ARG A 234 -6.42 -13.40 3.83
N SER A 235 -6.17 -13.06 5.10
CA SER A 235 -5.52 -13.92 6.11
C SER A 235 -4.15 -14.46 5.66
N LEU A 236 -3.34 -13.58 5.08
CA LEU A 236 -1.99 -13.91 4.61
C LEU A 236 -1.04 -13.96 5.80
N ARG A 237 -0.22 -15.02 5.91
CA ARG A 237 0.74 -15.18 7.01
C ARG A 237 2.17 -14.93 6.59
N LEU A 238 2.87 -14.23 7.47
CA LEU A 238 4.27 -13.89 7.33
C LEU A 238 5.10 -14.56 8.40
N LYS A 239 6.24 -15.12 7.99
CA LYS A 239 7.31 -15.56 8.89
C LYS A 239 8.60 -14.85 8.55
N VAL A 240 9.50 -14.76 9.52
CA VAL A 240 10.83 -14.17 9.32
C VAL A 240 11.62 -15.08 8.40
N LYS A 241 12.31 -14.53 7.39
CA LYS A 241 13.23 -15.32 6.57
C LYS A 241 14.34 -15.85 7.47
N SER A 242 14.38 -17.16 7.62
CA SER A 242 15.48 -17.82 8.30
C SER A 242 16.60 -18.12 7.32
N ALA A 243 17.83 -18.23 7.83
CA ALA A 243 18.95 -18.69 7.03
C ALA A 243 18.63 -20.08 6.44
N PRO A 244 19.23 -20.44 5.29
CA PRO A 244 19.12 -21.80 4.76
C PRO A 244 19.39 -22.81 5.86
N HIS A 245 18.50 -23.79 6.04
CA HIS A 245 18.56 -24.86 7.06
C HIS A 245 18.22 -24.48 8.52
N ILE A 246 17.86 -23.23 8.80
CA ILE A 246 17.26 -22.84 10.09
C ILE A 246 15.75 -22.73 9.86
N SER A 247 14.91 -23.44 10.61
CA SER A 247 13.47 -23.16 10.59
C SER A 247 13.16 -22.07 11.61
N SER A 248 12.83 -20.85 11.19
CA SER A 248 12.03 -19.97 12.04
C SER A 248 10.64 -20.59 12.12
N ARG A 249 10.23 -21.03 13.31
CA ARG A 249 9.07 -21.93 13.44
C ARG A 249 7.72 -21.22 13.48
N TYR A 250 7.68 -19.92 13.72
CA TYR A 250 6.39 -19.26 14.00
C TYR A 250 6.13 -18.07 13.08
N PRO A 251 4.92 -17.96 12.52
CA PRO A 251 4.46 -16.73 11.91
C PRO A 251 4.55 -15.60 12.96
N HIS A 252 5.01 -14.44 12.52
CA HIS A 252 5.13 -13.24 13.37
C HIS A 252 4.09 -12.18 13.02
N ALA A 253 3.48 -12.28 11.84
CA ALA A 253 2.46 -11.34 11.40
C ALA A 253 1.43 -12.02 10.50
N GLU A 254 0.21 -11.49 10.54
CA GLU A 254 -0.89 -11.84 9.65
C GLU A 254 -1.41 -10.54 9.02
N ILE A 255 -1.63 -10.54 7.71
CA ILE A 255 -2.24 -9.43 6.99
C ILE A 255 -3.70 -9.80 6.74
N ASP A 256 -4.61 -9.00 7.28
CA ASP A 256 -6.04 -9.27 7.21
C ASP A 256 -6.51 -9.20 5.75
N LEU A 257 -6.27 -8.10 5.04
CA LEU A 257 -6.50 -7.99 3.59
C LEU A 257 -5.33 -7.36 2.82
N LEU A 258 -5.12 -7.82 1.60
CA LEU A 258 -4.09 -7.35 0.69
C LEU A 258 -4.64 -7.31 -0.74
N PHE A 259 -4.44 -6.22 -1.47
CA PHE A 259 -4.82 -6.12 -2.88
C PHE A 259 -3.88 -5.18 -3.66
N ASN A 260 -3.93 -5.24 -4.98
CA ASN A 260 -3.26 -4.28 -5.85
C ASN A 260 -4.29 -3.34 -6.47
N TRP A 261 -4.03 -2.03 -6.44
CA TRP A 261 -4.91 -1.04 -7.05
C TRP A 261 -4.14 0.23 -7.42
N ASN A 262 -4.34 0.67 -8.66
CA ASN A 262 -3.77 1.89 -9.25
C ASN A 262 -2.24 1.96 -9.09
N GLY A 263 -1.54 0.85 -9.37
CA GLY A 263 -0.08 0.79 -9.32
C GLY A 263 0.50 0.82 -7.91
N ARG A 264 -0.24 0.34 -6.91
CA ARG A 264 0.18 0.29 -5.51
C ARG A 264 -0.35 -0.94 -4.80
N LEU A 265 0.43 -1.44 -3.84
CA LEU A 265 0.00 -2.49 -2.92
C LEU A 265 -0.81 -1.86 -1.79
N TRP A 266 -1.97 -2.41 -1.48
CA TRP A 266 -2.84 -1.95 -0.41
C TRP A 266 -2.92 -3.02 0.67
N LEU A 267 -2.65 -2.63 1.91
CA LEU A 267 -2.76 -3.49 3.08
C LEU A 267 -3.88 -2.93 3.96
N VAL A 268 -4.82 -3.78 4.32
CA VAL A 268 -5.93 -3.42 5.20
C VAL A 268 -5.87 -4.26 6.46
N ASP A 269 -5.79 -3.60 7.60
CA ASP A 269 -5.88 -4.20 8.92
C ASP A 269 -7.29 -3.98 9.49
N CYS A 270 -8.03 -5.06 9.70
CA CYS A 270 -9.40 -5.04 10.19
C CYS A 270 -9.42 -5.43 11.67
N LYS A 271 -9.90 -4.55 12.55
CA LYS A 271 -10.06 -4.91 13.97
C LYS A 271 -11.47 -4.59 14.47
N ASP A 272 -12.16 -5.64 14.90
CA ASP A 272 -13.46 -5.61 15.59
C ASP A 272 -13.28 -5.77 17.11
N ARG A 273 -12.26 -5.12 17.70
CA ARG A 273 -12.06 -5.19 19.15
C ARG A 273 -12.99 -4.19 19.85
N LYS A 274 -13.75 -4.68 20.83
CA LYS A 274 -14.51 -3.82 21.75
C LYS A 274 -13.54 -2.90 22.53
N PRO A 275 -13.89 -1.63 22.76
CA PRO A 275 -13.13 -0.73 23.62
C PRO A 275 -12.86 -1.37 24.99
N THR A 276 -11.68 -1.15 25.58
CA THR A 276 -11.37 -1.66 26.93
C THR A 276 -12.25 -1.03 28.01
N GLU A 277 -12.78 0.16 27.76
CA GLU A 277 -13.77 0.82 28.62
C GLU A 277 -15.02 -0.04 28.80
N ASP A 278 -15.42 -0.81 27.77
CA ASP A 278 -16.56 -1.72 27.84
C ASP A 278 -16.30 -2.88 28.82
N LEU A 279 -15.04 -3.26 29.04
CA LEU A 279 -14.70 -4.29 30.02
C LEU A 279 -14.92 -3.80 31.45
N VAL A 280 -14.52 -2.57 31.75
CA VAL A 280 -14.77 -1.98 33.08
C VAL A 280 -16.25 -1.71 33.27
N ALA A 281 -16.95 -1.24 32.24
CA ALA A 281 -18.40 -1.07 32.28
C ALA A 281 -19.14 -2.40 32.47
N ALA A 282 -18.69 -3.47 31.81
CA ALA A 282 -19.24 -4.81 32.00
C ALA A 282 -18.98 -5.31 33.43
N LEU A 283 -17.75 -5.21 33.91
CA LEU A 283 -17.39 -5.58 35.28
C LEU A 283 -18.23 -4.83 36.31
N ARG A 284 -18.45 -3.52 36.11
CA ARG A 284 -19.33 -2.71 36.97
C ARG A 284 -20.75 -3.25 37.08
N ARG A 285 -21.29 -3.83 36.00
CA ARG A 285 -22.65 -4.43 36.00
C ARG A 285 -22.72 -5.72 36.80
N ASP A 286 -21.61 -6.45 36.89
CA ASP A 286 -21.53 -7.71 37.62
C ASP A 286 -21.18 -7.51 39.11
N LEU A 287 -20.83 -6.28 39.51
CA LEU A 287 -20.55 -5.92 40.89
C LEU A 287 -21.84 -5.53 41.67
N PRO A 288 -21.86 -5.69 43.00
CA PRO A 288 -23.00 -5.30 43.83
C PRO A 288 -23.38 -3.82 43.67
N CYS A 289 -24.67 -3.52 43.69
CA CYS A 289 -25.16 -2.14 43.72
C CYS A 289 -24.69 -1.43 45.00
N GLY A 290 -24.16 -0.22 44.87
CA GLY A 290 -23.67 0.58 46.01
C GLY A 290 -22.20 0.34 46.36
N LEU A 291 -21.32 0.32 45.35
CA LEU A 291 -19.88 0.25 45.56
C LEU A 291 -19.40 1.38 46.49
N ASN A 292 -18.50 1.04 47.42
CA ASN A 292 -17.88 2.05 48.27
C ASN A 292 -16.97 2.97 47.43
N ARG A 293 -16.69 4.17 47.97
CA ARG A 293 -15.89 5.19 47.27
C ARG A 293 -14.51 4.69 46.84
N GLU A 294 -13.86 3.87 47.65
CA GLU A 294 -12.53 3.32 47.36
C GLU A 294 -12.57 2.39 46.15
N THR A 295 -13.61 1.54 46.05
CA THR A 295 -13.79 0.62 44.92
C THR A 295 -14.05 1.38 43.63
N GLU A 296 -14.87 2.45 43.67
CA GLU A 296 -15.10 3.29 42.50
C GLU A 296 -13.85 4.03 42.04
N LEU A 297 -13.03 4.53 42.97
CA LEU A 297 -11.75 5.14 42.66
C LEU A 297 -10.79 4.11 42.02
N LEU A 298 -10.76 2.88 42.55
CA LEU A 298 -9.93 1.81 41.99
C LEU A 298 -10.39 1.42 40.58
N LEU A 299 -11.70 1.24 40.34
CA LEU A 299 -12.23 0.95 39.00
C LEU A 299 -11.94 2.06 38.00
N THR A 300 -12.03 3.32 38.43
CA THR A 300 -11.68 4.48 37.61
C THR A 300 -10.18 4.47 37.27
N ARG A 301 -9.32 4.16 38.24
CA ARG A 301 -7.89 4.00 38.00
C ARG A 301 -7.58 2.87 37.02
N ILE A 302 -8.20 1.70 37.20
CA ILE A 302 -8.06 0.55 36.28
C ILE A 302 -8.49 0.94 34.87
N ALA A 303 -9.62 1.64 34.71
CA ALA A 303 -10.07 2.13 33.41
C ALA A 303 -9.03 3.04 32.74
N ASN A 304 -8.43 3.96 33.50
CA ASN A 304 -7.40 4.87 32.99
C ASN A 304 -6.10 4.14 32.59
N GLU A 305 -5.66 3.17 33.40
CA GLU A 305 -4.47 2.36 33.09
C GLU A 305 -4.70 1.48 31.85
N LEU A 306 -5.88 0.85 31.74
CA LEU A 306 -6.28 0.07 30.56
C LEU A 306 -6.33 0.94 29.30
N LYS A 307 -6.90 2.15 29.39
CA LYS A 307 -6.94 3.11 28.27
C LYS A 307 -5.54 3.50 27.78
N THR A 308 -4.62 3.74 28.71
CA THR A 308 -3.22 4.07 28.39
C THR A 308 -2.52 2.90 27.72
N SER A 309 -2.66 1.69 28.28
CA SER A 309 -2.10 0.46 27.72
C SER A 309 -2.65 0.16 26.32
N GLN A 310 -3.97 0.34 26.13
CA GLN A 310 -4.62 0.15 24.83
C GLN A 310 -4.11 1.14 23.80
N THR A 311 -3.93 2.42 24.16
CA THR A 311 -3.38 3.44 23.26
C THR A 311 -1.99 3.07 22.78
N LYS A 312 -1.13 2.57 23.66
CA LYS A 312 0.21 2.09 23.29
C LYS A 312 0.13 0.90 22.33
N ALA A 313 -0.65 -0.13 22.67
CA ALA A 313 -0.81 -1.31 21.83
C ALA A 313 -1.35 -0.95 20.43
N LEU A 314 -2.33 -0.05 20.35
CA LEU A 314 -2.88 0.42 19.07
C LEU A 314 -1.82 1.11 18.19
N LYS A 315 -0.92 1.90 18.78
CA LYS A 315 0.17 2.55 18.03
C LYS A 315 1.20 1.53 17.54
N GLU A 316 1.54 0.53 18.35
CA GLU A 316 2.44 -0.56 17.98
C GLU A 316 1.85 -1.40 16.83
N ASP A 317 0.56 -1.74 16.90
CA ASP A 317 -0.16 -2.43 15.83
C ASP A 317 -0.10 -1.64 14.51
N LEU A 318 -0.38 -0.32 14.57
CA LEU A 318 -0.32 0.57 13.42
C LEU A 318 1.09 0.62 12.79
N LEU A 319 2.14 0.66 13.61
CA LEU A 319 3.53 0.63 13.13
C LEU A 319 3.87 -0.70 12.44
N ALA A 320 3.47 -1.84 13.03
CA ALA A 320 3.75 -3.16 12.46
C ALA A 320 3.14 -3.31 11.05
N VAL A 321 1.91 -2.82 10.86
CA VAL A 321 1.25 -2.85 9.54
C VAL A 321 1.97 -1.91 8.56
N ARG A 322 2.40 -0.72 9.01
CA ARG A 322 3.17 0.22 8.18
C ARG A 322 4.50 -0.37 7.71
N GLU A 323 5.24 -1.01 8.61
CA GLU A 323 6.51 -1.67 8.28
C GLU A 323 6.32 -2.76 7.22
N THR A 324 5.24 -3.55 7.35
CA THR A 324 4.87 -4.57 6.36
C THR A 324 4.53 -3.97 5.00
N GLY A 325 3.88 -2.80 5.00
CA GLY A 325 3.46 -2.06 3.81
C GLY A 325 4.56 -1.38 3.01
N GLY A 326 5.72 -1.13 3.63
CA GLY A 326 6.85 -0.44 3.00
C GLY A 326 6.55 1.02 2.61
N LEU A 327 7.43 1.61 1.80
CA LEU A 327 7.40 3.05 1.49
C LEU A 327 6.31 3.47 0.48
N LEU A 328 5.85 2.55 -0.37
CA LEU A 328 4.90 2.84 -1.46
C LEU A 328 3.57 2.10 -1.32
N GLY A 329 3.43 1.24 -0.31
CA GLY A 329 2.15 0.62 0.01
C GLY A 329 1.20 1.63 0.64
N GLN A 330 -0.09 1.49 0.34
CA GLN A 330 -1.14 2.24 1.01
C GLN A 330 -1.69 1.41 2.17
N ILE A 331 -1.70 2.00 3.36
CA ILE A 331 -2.09 1.31 4.59
C ILE A 331 -3.41 1.85 5.08
N VAL A 332 -4.36 0.94 5.27
CA VAL A 332 -5.70 1.26 5.74
C VAL A 332 -6.00 0.44 6.98
N CYS A 333 -6.56 1.09 7.98
CA CYS A 333 -6.93 0.53 9.26
C CYS A 333 -8.45 0.62 9.37
N VAL A 334 -9.14 -0.51 9.27
CA VAL A 334 -10.60 -0.57 9.44
C VAL A 334 -10.91 -0.88 10.90
N ARG A 335 -11.74 -0.04 11.51
CA ARG A 335 -12.07 -0.13 12.94
C ARG A 335 -13.56 0.01 13.16
N LYS A 336 -14.12 -0.84 14.02
CA LYS A 336 -15.51 -0.67 14.50
C LYS A 336 -15.62 0.36 15.61
N SER A 337 -14.68 0.37 16.53
CA SER A 337 -14.62 1.32 17.63
C SER A 337 -13.96 2.63 17.21
N LYS A 338 -14.44 3.74 17.77
CA LYS A 338 -13.79 5.04 17.60
C LYS A 338 -12.41 5.01 18.26
N LEU A 339 -11.38 5.42 17.53
CA LEU A 339 -10.04 5.55 18.07
C LEU A 339 -9.89 6.86 18.88
N PRO A 340 -9.07 6.89 19.94
CA PRO A 340 -8.69 8.13 20.60
C PRO A 340 -8.02 9.11 19.61
N ASP A 341 -8.22 10.42 19.79
CA ASP A 341 -7.68 11.44 18.89
C ASP A 341 -6.16 11.40 18.76
N GLU A 342 -5.46 11.05 19.85
CA GLU A 342 -4.01 10.85 19.85
C GLU A 342 -3.57 9.71 18.91
N VAL A 343 -4.34 8.61 18.85
CA VAL A 343 -4.08 7.49 17.94
C VAL A 343 -4.38 7.89 16.49
N LEU A 344 -5.44 8.67 16.26
CA LEU A 344 -5.74 9.22 14.93
C LEU A 344 -4.65 10.17 14.44
N GLN A 345 -4.14 11.04 15.30
CA GLN A 345 -3.01 11.91 14.98
C GLN A 345 -1.75 11.11 14.69
N PHE A 346 -1.48 10.06 15.48
CA PHE A 346 -0.38 9.14 15.24
C PHE A 346 -0.51 8.43 13.88
N ALA A 347 -1.69 7.92 13.54
CA ALA A 347 -1.97 7.28 12.25
C ALA A 347 -1.69 8.24 11.08
N ARG A 348 -2.18 9.49 11.16
CA ARG A 348 -1.92 10.54 10.15
C ARG A 348 -0.43 10.84 9.99
N HIS A 349 0.31 11.00 11.09
CA HIS A 349 1.75 11.24 11.06
C HIS A 349 2.53 10.07 10.43
N ASN A 350 1.96 8.87 10.51
CA ASN A 350 2.52 7.65 9.94
C ASN A 350 1.93 7.28 8.57
N HIS A 351 1.12 8.14 7.95
CA HIS A 351 0.45 7.91 6.68
C HIS A 351 -0.41 6.63 6.64
N ILE A 352 -1.12 6.37 7.74
CA ILE A 352 -2.08 5.27 7.85
C ILE A 352 -3.49 5.86 7.83
N GLU A 353 -4.28 5.42 6.86
CA GLU A 353 -5.67 5.81 6.73
C GLU A 353 -6.53 5.03 7.72
N VAL A 354 -7.47 5.69 8.39
CA VAL A 354 -8.39 5.02 9.32
C VAL A 354 -9.80 5.14 8.77
N VAL A 355 -10.45 4.00 8.55
CA VAL A 355 -11.82 3.91 8.04
C VAL A 355 -12.72 3.29 9.10
N PRO A 356 -13.66 4.05 9.69
CA PRO A 356 -14.67 3.50 10.57
C PRO A 356 -15.56 2.48 9.85
N LYS A 357 -15.99 1.41 10.54
CA LYS A 357 -16.93 0.42 10.01
C LYS A 357 -18.23 1.06 9.50
N THR A 358 -18.71 2.11 10.18
CA THR A 358 -19.92 2.84 9.78
C THR A 358 -19.76 3.57 8.46
N ASP A 359 -18.53 3.93 8.09
CA ASP A 359 -18.20 4.76 6.94
C ASP A 359 -17.48 3.95 5.87
N LEU A 360 -17.56 2.61 5.93
CA LEU A 360 -16.74 1.70 5.12
C LEU A 360 -16.81 2.03 3.62
N VAL A 361 -18.02 2.22 3.09
CA VAL A 361 -18.24 2.52 1.67
C VAL A 361 -17.71 3.90 1.30
N ALA A 362 -18.06 4.94 2.07
CA ALA A 362 -17.65 6.31 1.79
C ALA A 362 -16.12 6.48 1.92
N GLY A 363 -15.53 5.91 2.98
CA GLY A 363 -14.10 5.93 3.25
C GLY A 363 -13.30 5.26 2.14
N PHE A 364 -13.62 4.01 1.77
CA PHE A 364 -12.91 3.36 0.67
C PHE A 364 -13.13 4.03 -0.68
N ARG A 365 -14.34 4.55 -0.96
CA ARG A 365 -14.58 5.30 -2.20
C ARG A 365 -13.74 6.58 -2.27
N ALA A 366 -13.56 7.30 -1.17
CA ALA A 366 -12.69 8.47 -1.11
C ALA A 366 -11.21 8.10 -1.32
N LEU A 367 -10.76 6.98 -0.73
CA LEU A 367 -9.37 6.52 -0.84
C LEU A 367 -9.03 5.97 -2.24
N LEU A 368 -9.91 5.16 -2.83
CA LEU A 368 -9.68 4.52 -4.12
C LEU A 368 -9.84 5.50 -5.30
N PHE A 369 -10.65 6.55 -5.11
CA PHE A 369 -10.98 7.55 -6.12
C PHE A 369 -10.78 8.99 -5.61
N PRO A 370 -9.55 9.40 -5.27
CA PRO A 370 -9.29 10.71 -4.66
C PRO A 370 -9.60 11.89 -5.60
N ASP A 371 -9.57 11.67 -6.91
CA ASP A 371 -9.81 12.70 -7.92
C ASP A 371 -11.29 12.80 -8.35
N ARG A 372 -12.20 12.06 -7.70
CA ARG A 372 -13.63 12.10 -8.06
C ARG A 372 -14.22 13.46 -7.66
N PRO A 373 -15.14 14.02 -8.48
CA PRO A 373 -15.90 15.19 -8.04
C PRO A 373 -16.73 14.84 -6.79
N ALA A 374 -16.82 15.80 -5.87
CA ALA A 374 -17.69 15.68 -4.71
C ALA A 374 -19.15 15.56 -5.16
N THR A 375 -19.90 14.66 -4.52
CA THR A 375 -21.35 14.54 -4.79
C THR A 375 -22.09 15.73 -4.16
N THR A 376 -23.30 16.01 -4.65
CA THR A 376 -24.17 17.04 -4.05
C THR A 376 -24.41 16.77 -2.56
N GLU A 377 -24.57 15.51 -2.17
CA GLU A 377 -24.76 15.10 -0.78
C GLU A 377 -23.54 15.39 0.09
N GLU A 378 -22.33 15.13 -0.43
CA GLU A 378 -21.07 15.44 0.25
C GLU A 378 -20.89 16.95 0.43
N LEU A 379 -21.21 17.73 -0.60
CA LEU A 379 -21.20 19.19 -0.53
C LEU A 379 -22.22 19.72 0.48
N LEU A 380 -23.43 19.16 0.52
CA LEU A 380 -24.46 19.54 1.50
C LEU A 380 -24.07 19.18 2.93
N ALA A 381 -23.49 17.99 3.15
CA ALA A 381 -22.98 17.57 4.46
C ALA A 381 -21.90 18.54 4.96
N LEU A 382 -20.98 18.95 4.09
CA LEU A 382 -19.95 19.94 4.41
C LEU A 382 -20.56 21.31 4.79
N VAL A 383 -21.55 21.78 4.03
CA VAL A 383 -22.26 23.04 4.34
C VAL A 383 -22.94 22.96 5.71
N ASN A 384 -23.58 21.83 6.04
CA ASN A 384 -24.22 21.65 7.35
C ASN A 384 -23.19 21.62 8.48
N GLN A 385 -22.05 20.95 8.28
CA GLN A 385 -20.98 20.88 9.27
C GLN A 385 -20.36 22.25 9.59
N HIS A 386 -20.38 23.19 8.63
CA HIS A 386 -19.92 24.57 8.84
C HIS A 386 -21.01 25.54 9.31
N ARG A 387 -22.30 25.20 9.15
CA ARG A 387 -23.42 25.99 9.69
C ARG A 387 -23.57 25.86 11.21
N ASP A 388 -23.17 24.72 11.78
CA ASP A 388 -23.28 24.45 13.21
C ASP A 388 -22.08 24.95 14.04
N VAL A 389 -21.15 25.71 13.45
CA VAL A 389 -20.14 26.45 14.22
C VAL A 389 -20.86 27.67 14.79
N PRO A 390 -21.10 27.75 16.12
CA PRO A 390 -21.72 28.94 16.70
C PRO A 390 -20.84 30.13 16.33
N GLU A 391 -21.42 31.17 15.75
CA GLU A 391 -20.75 32.46 15.63
C GLU A 391 -20.35 32.87 17.05
N HIS A 392 -19.08 32.66 17.43
CA HIS A 392 -18.54 33.28 18.61
C HIS A 392 -18.68 34.79 18.37
N PRO A 393 -19.46 35.51 19.18
CA PRO A 393 -19.59 36.94 19.01
C PRO A 393 -18.19 37.52 19.16
N ARG A 394 -17.67 38.10 18.06
CA ARG A 394 -16.42 38.84 18.11
C ARG A 394 -16.66 40.05 19.01
N THR A 395 -16.31 39.91 20.28
CA THR A 395 -16.11 41.07 21.15
C THR A 395 -14.92 41.84 20.60
N PHE A 396 -15.22 42.84 19.76
CA PHE A 396 -14.28 43.90 19.45
C PHE A 396 -14.00 44.64 20.76
N HIS A 397 -12.85 44.37 21.38
CA HIS A 397 -12.29 45.31 22.34
C HIS A 397 -11.88 46.55 21.53
N GLN A 398 -12.66 47.63 21.68
CA GLN A 398 -12.18 48.98 21.39
C GLN A 398 -11.04 49.25 22.36
N GLU A 399 -9.80 49.14 21.89
CA GLU A 399 -8.67 49.75 22.56
C GLU A 399 -8.82 51.26 22.43
N SER A 400 -9.14 51.91 23.54
CA SER A 400 -9.07 53.35 23.69
C SER A 400 -7.61 53.78 23.62
N GLU A 401 -7.24 54.51 22.58
CA GLU A 401 -6.01 55.30 22.53
C GLU A 401 -6.02 56.32 23.68
N THR A 402 -5.26 56.06 24.75
CA THR A 402 -4.86 57.09 25.70
C THR A 402 -3.58 57.75 25.21
N THR A 403 -3.73 59.00 24.81
CA THR A 403 -2.66 59.97 24.58
C THR A 403 -2.00 60.33 25.91
N TYR A 404 -0.68 60.22 26.01
CA TYR A 404 0.21 61.12 26.78
C TYR A 404 1.64 61.03 26.22
#